data_AF-A0A420D7D8-F1
#
_entry.id   AF-A0A420D7D8-F1
#
_cell.length_a   1.000
_cell.length_b   1.000
_cell.length_c   1.000
_cell.angle_alpha   90.00
_cell.angle_beta   90.00
_cell.angle_gamma   90.00
#
_symmetry.space_group_name_H-M   'P 1'
#
loop_
_entity.id
_entity.type
_entity.pdbx_description
1 polymer ?
#
loop_
_entity_poly.entity_id
_entity_poly.type
_entity_poly.pdbx_seq_one_letter_code
_entity_poly.pdbx_strand_id
1 'polypeptide(L)'
;MIPTAKDQLIRDILVLENSITRPKDDREICFTFHQVIAKLLSNDGFTTILNPSPDRSNFDFMCFKENSRDRICISLQNSTESIAEERVHERVAFAFHYPYDRLIMFAPVGFTASCYRFVNITDPVKVELLTLNDLKSWTSKIEIESDFSINDYENIIKIVSKTFIEKIIEDSDFLLKIEWRDLEKMIAEIFEGLAFDVKLTPPSKDVGKDLILEINKRGITKKYLVEIKHWK
;
A
#
# COMPACT_ATOMS: atom_id res chain seq x y z
N MET A 1 -10.74 -25.73 -17.73
CA MET A 1 -10.99 -24.44 -17.04
C MET A 1 -10.04 -23.42 -17.63
N ILE A 2 -10.53 -22.27 -18.07
CA ILE A 2 -9.70 -21.17 -18.60
C ILE A 2 -9.15 -20.40 -17.38
N PRO A 3 -7.84 -20.12 -17.29
CA PRO A 3 -7.27 -19.36 -16.17
C PRO A 3 -7.89 -17.96 -16.07
N THR A 4 -8.20 -17.52 -14.86
CA THR A 4 -8.68 -16.15 -14.62
C THR A 4 -7.54 -15.13 -14.77
N ALA A 5 -7.87 -13.84 -14.94
CA ALA A 5 -6.86 -12.77 -14.96
C ALA A 5 -6.00 -12.75 -13.68
N LYS A 6 -6.62 -13.10 -12.54
CA LYS A 6 -5.95 -13.27 -11.25
C LYS A 6 -5.00 -14.46 -11.24
N ASP A 7 -5.44 -15.63 -11.70
CA ASP A 7 -4.57 -16.81 -11.79
C ASP A 7 -3.35 -16.53 -12.65
N GLN A 8 -3.53 -15.75 -13.72
CA GLN A 8 -2.43 -15.32 -14.57
C GLN A 8 -1.50 -14.35 -13.82
N LEU A 9 -2.02 -13.37 -13.10
CA LEU A 9 -1.20 -12.42 -12.35
C LEU A 9 -0.43 -13.09 -11.20
N ILE A 10 -1.04 -14.04 -10.47
CA ILE A 10 -0.35 -14.83 -9.45
C ILE A 10 0.79 -15.62 -10.08
N ARG A 11 0.56 -16.26 -11.23
CA ARG A 11 1.62 -16.95 -11.97
C ARG A 11 2.74 -15.99 -12.37
N ASP A 12 2.41 -14.80 -12.86
CA ASP A 12 3.41 -13.83 -13.30
C ASP A 12 4.26 -13.31 -12.12
N ILE A 13 3.65 -13.12 -10.94
CA ILE A 13 4.40 -12.77 -9.72
C ILE A 13 5.31 -13.91 -9.27
N LEU A 14 4.87 -15.16 -9.37
CA LEU A 14 5.72 -16.31 -9.09
C LEU A 14 6.89 -16.41 -10.10
N VAL A 15 6.66 -16.06 -11.36
CA VAL A 15 7.72 -15.99 -12.38
C VAL A 15 8.71 -14.88 -12.02
N LEU A 16 8.24 -13.69 -11.66
CA LEU A 16 9.07 -12.57 -11.20
C LEU A 16 9.91 -12.95 -9.97
N GLU A 17 9.31 -13.61 -8.97
CA GLU A 17 10.03 -14.08 -7.78
C GLU A 17 11.15 -15.07 -8.13
N ASN A 18 10.90 -15.98 -9.07
CA ASN A 18 11.93 -16.88 -9.56
C ASN A 18 13.05 -16.13 -10.31
N SER A 19 12.71 -15.14 -11.14
CA SER A 19 13.71 -14.33 -11.86
C SER A 19 14.53 -13.44 -10.91
N ILE A 20 13.95 -12.98 -9.79
CA ILE A 20 14.67 -12.26 -8.72
C ILE A 20 15.64 -13.19 -7.98
N THR A 21 15.21 -14.40 -7.64
CA THR A 21 16.02 -15.34 -6.82
C THR A 21 17.10 -16.03 -7.62
N ARG A 22 16.89 -16.21 -8.94
CA ARG A 22 17.84 -16.85 -9.86
C ARG A 22 17.91 -16.07 -11.19
N PRO A 23 18.43 -14.84 -11.17
CA PRO A 23 18.48 -14.01 -12.37
C PRO A 23 19.43 -14.62 -13.39
N LYS A 24 19.00 -14.71 -14.66
CA LYS A 24 19.94 -14.93 -15.77
C LYS A 24 20.62 -13.62 -16.16
N ASP A 25 19.86 -12.53 -16.18
CA ASP A 25 20.34 -11.15 -16.31
C ASP A 25 19.29 -10.13 -15.75
N ASP A 26 19.68 -8.87 -15.63
CA ASP A 26 18.80 -7.78 -15.15
C ASP A 26 17.60 -7.53 -16.07
N ARG A 27 17.72 -7.86 -17.36
CA ARG A 27 16.65 -7.66 -18.35
C ARG A 27 15.50 -8.63 -18.12
N GLU A 28 15.79 -9.84 -17.63
CA GLU A 28 14.76 -10.81 -17.24
C GLU A 28 13.90 -10.29 -16.09
N ILE A 29 14.51 -9.74 -15.04
CA ILE A 29 13.77 -9.12 -13.92
C ILE A 29 12.95 -7.94 -14.43
N CYS A 30 13.55 -7.07 -15.25
CA CYS A 30 12.86 -5.92 -15.82
C CYS A 30 11.64 -6.32 -16.65
N PHE A 31 11.80 -7.33 -17.52
CA PHE A 31 10.72 -7.82 -18.37
C PHE A 31 9.59 -8.48 -17.56
N THR A 32 9.92 -9.35 -16.61
CA THR A 32 8.92 -10.04 -15.77
C THR A 32 8.19 -9.07 -14.86
N PHE A 33 8.90 -8.08 -14.30
CA PHE A 33 8.27 -7.01 -13.52
C PHE A 33 7.33 -6.16 -14.39
N HIS A 34 7.75 -5.81 -15.61
CA HIS A 34 6.89 -5.09 -16.56
C HIS A 34 5.57 -5.81 -16.81
N GLN A 35 5.60 -7.13 -17.01
CA GLN A 35 4.38 -7.92 -17.21
C GLN A 35 3.42 -7.85 -16.03
N VAL A 36 3.96 -7.89 -14.81
CA VAL A 36 3.19 -7.80 -13.57
C VAL A 36 2.60 -6.39 -13.41
N ILE A 37 3.45 -5.35 -13.46
CA ILE A 37 3.02 -3.98 -13.19
C ILE A 37 2.09 -3.42 -14.27
N ALA A 38 2.29 -3.79 -15.54
CA ALA A 38 1.40 -3.38 -16.62
C ALA A 38 -0.01 -3.93 -16.43
N LYS A 39 -0.15 -5.19 -15.98
CA LYS A 39 -1.46 -5.79 -15.68
C LYS A 39 -2.13 -5.09 -14.50
N LEU A 40 -1.39 -4.88 -13.42
CA LEU A 40 -1.90 -4.17 -12.24
C LEU A 40 -2.38 -2.76 -12.57
N LEU A 41 -1.56 -1.97 -13.25
CA LEU A 41 -1.90 -0.59 -13.57
C LEU A 41 -2.94 -0.47 -14.71
N SER A 42 -3.09 -1.49 -15.55
CA SER A 42 -4.14 -1.52 -16.58
C SER A 42 -5.54 -1.58 -15.98
N ASN A 43 -5.72 -2.18 -14.80
CA ASN A 43 -7.00 -2.15 -14.08
C ASN A 43 -7.41 -0.71 -13.72
N ASP A 44 -6.42 0.14 -13.44
CA ASP A 44 -6.63 1.56 -13.16
C ASP A 44 -6.69 2.42 -14.44
N GLY A 45 -6.58 1.81 -15.62
CA GLY A 45 -6.64 2.48 -16.92
C GLY A 45 -5.32 3.07 -17.42
N PHE A 46 -4.18 2.71 -16.82
CA PHE A 46 -2.87 3.13 -17.31
C PHE A 46 -2.34 2.23 -18.44
N THR A 47 -1.66 2.84 -19.38
CA THR A 47 -0.80 2.17 -20.36
C THR A 47 0.64 2.31 -19.91
N THR A 48 1.42 1.22 -20.01
CA THR A 48 2.84 1.19 -19.63
C THR A 48 3.73 1.13 -20.87
N ILE A 49 4.79 1.93 -20.90
CA ILE A 49 5.80 1.97 -21.95
C ILE A 49 7.17 1.74 -21.32
N LEU A 50 7.97 0.85 -21.93
CA LEU A 50 9.37 0.66 -21.61
C LEU A 50 10.17 1.90 -22.03
N ASN A 51 11.01 2.40 -21.15
CA ASN A 51 11.95 3.43 -21.50
C ASN A 51 13.06 2.88 -22.44
N PRO A 52 13.22 3.43 -23.66
CA PRO A 52 14.22 2.93 -24.60
C PRO A 52 15.66 3.30 -24.25
N SER A 53 15.91 4.11 -23.22
CA SER A 53 17.27 4.55 -22.85
C SER A 53 17.47 4.63 -21.33
N PRO A 54 17.32 3.51 -20.59
CA PRO A 54 17.43 3.47 -19.13
C PRO A 54 18.78 4.00 -18.62
N ASP A 55 19.88 3.81 -19.35
CA ASP A 55 21.21 4.30 -18.95
C ASP A 55 21.32 5.84 -18.88
N ARG A 56 20.39 6.58 -19.48
CA ARG A 56 20.35 8.05 -19.50
C ARG A 56 19.28 8.65 -18.62
N SER A 57 18.49 7.82 -17.96
CA SER A 57 17.25 8.19 -17.31
C SER A 57 17.08 7.39 -16.03
N ASN A 58 16.73 8.03 -14.94
CA ASN A 58 16.63 7.37 -13.64
C ASN A 58 15.34 6.52 -13.48
N PHE A 59 14.79 5.98 -14.57
CA PHE A 59 13.57 5.17 -14.60
C PHE A 59 13.56 4.17 -15.76
N ASP A 60 12.82 3.09 -15.57
CA ASP A 60 12.73 1.95 -16.49
C ASP A 60 11.43 1.96 -17.29
N PHE A 61 10.36 2.50 -16.70
CA PHE A 61 9.05 2.57 -17.35
C PHE A 61 8.37 3.91 -17.13
N MET A 62 7.49 4.24 -18.07
CA MET A 62 6.53 5.32 -17.93
C MET A 62 5.12 4.75 -18.07
N CYS A 63 4.22 5.20 -17.21
CA CYS A 63 2.81 4.91 -17.33
C CYS A 63 2.02 6.21 -17.49
N PHE A 64 0.98 6.17 -18.32
CA PHE A 64 0.11 7.32 -18.59
C PHE A 64 -1.30 6.83 -18.89
N LYS A 65 -2.28 7.73 -18.75
CA LYS A 65 -3.65 7.51 -19.23
C LYS A 65 -3.92 8.43 -20.41
N GLU A 66 -4.54 7.94 -21.48
CA GLU A 66 -4.75 8.71 -22.72
C GLU A 66 -5.50 10.03 -22.51
N ASN A 67 -6.37 10.10 -21.48
CA ASN A 67 -7.18 11.29 -21.16
C ASN A 67 -6.86 11.89 -19.76
N SER A 68 -5.69 11.58 -19.19
CA SER A 68 -5.26 12.17 -17.92
C SER A 68 -3.91 12.86 -18.05
N ARG A 69 -3.69 13.84 -17.18
CA ARG A 69 -2.33 14.35 -16.94
C ARG A 69 -1.51 13.43 -16.05
N ASP A 70 -2.16 12.47 -15.38
CA ASP A 70 -1.57 11.50 -14.46
C ASP A 70 -0.51 10.64 -15.16
N ARG A 71 0.75 10.89 -14.82
CA ARG A 71 1.94 10.20 -15.33
C ARG A 71 2.73 9.61 -14.18
N ILE A 72 3.05 8.34 -14.32
CA ILE A 72 3.86 7.59 -13.37
C ILE A 72 5.20 7.29 -14.03
N CYS A 73 6.29 7.59 -13.33
CA CYS A 73 7.59 7.01 -13.66
C CYS A 73 7.86 5.84 -12.72
N ILE A 74 8.41 4.75 -13.25
CA ILE A 74 8.71 3.55 -12.46
C ILE A 74 10.18 3.22 -12.59
N SER A 75 10.87 3.04 -11.47
CA SER A 75 12.28 2.65 -11.43
C SER A 75 12.50 1.37 -10.64
N LEU A 76 13.11 0.39 -11.30
CA LEU A 76 13.60 -0.86 -10.74
C LEU A 76 14.94 -0.62 -10.04
N GLN A 77 15.03 -1.03 -8.78
CA GLN A 77 16.26 -1.05 -8.02
C GLN A 77 16.70 -2.51 -7.83
N ASN A 78 17.37 -3.07 -8.83
CA ASN A 78 17.98 -4.39 -8.67
C ASN A 78 19.21 -4.26 -7.77
N SER A 79 19.20 -4.95 -6.64
CA SER A 79 20.26 -4.90 -5.63
C SER A 79 20.22 -6.19 -4.81
N THR A 80 21.37 -6.61 -4.32
CA THR A 80 21.50 -7.72 -3.36
C THR A 80 21.21 -7.27 -1.92
N GLU A 81 21.23 -5.97 -1.67
CA GLU A 81 21.01 -5.35 -0.36
C GLU A 81 19.87 -4.33 -0.41
N SER A 82 19.24 -4.07 0.73
CA SER A 82 18.18 -3.07 0.83
C SER A 82 18.64 -1.70 0.35
N ILE A 83 17.74 -1.01 -0.35
CA ILE A 83 18.05 0.28 -0.97
C ILE A 83 18.17 1.37 0.11
N ALA A 84 19.28 2.10 0.07
CA ALA A 84 19.58 3.21 0.94
C ALA A 84 18.90 4.52 0.49
N GLU A 85 18.80 5.48 1.41
CA GLU A 85 18.07 6.74 1.20
C GLU A 85 18.64 7.57 0.06
N GLU A 86 19.97 7.56 -0.11
CA GLU A 86 20.67 8.31 -1.16
C GLU A 86 20.18 7.92 -2.55
N ARG A 87 19.97 6.62 -2.79
CA ARG A 87 19.45 6.13 -4.07
C ARG A 87 18.01 6.57 -4.28
N VAL A 88 17.17 6.57 -3.25
CA VAL A 88 15.79 7.06 -3.34
C VAL A 88 15.78 8.56 -3.64
N HIS A 89 16.63 9.33 -2.96
CA HIS A 89 16.79 10.75 -3.18
C HIS A 89 17.18 11.07 -4.64
N GLU A 90 18.14 10.35 -5.22
CA GLU A 90 18.54 10.50 -6.64
C GLU A 90 17.37 10.30 -7.61
N ARG A 91 16.49 9.33 -7.35
CA ARG A 91 15.33 9.05 -8.21
C ARG A 91 14.23 10.09 -8.03
N VAL A 92 13.96 10.51 -6.79
CA VAL A 92 12.98 11.56 -6.49
C VAL A 92 13.40 12.90 -7.09
N ALA A 93 14.67 13.28 -6.92
CA ALA A 93 15.23 14.49 -7.52
C ALA A 93 15.08 14.45 -9.04
N PHE A 94 15.33 13.31 -9.69
CA PHE A 94 15.06 13.18 -11.12
C PHE A 94 13.58 13.37 -11.43
N ALA A 95 12.67 12.61 -10.80
CA ALA A 95 11.24 12.65 -11.08
C ALA A 95 10.65 14.07 -10.96
N PHE A 96 11.14 14.85 -10.00
CA PHE A 96 10.75 16.25 -9.79
C PHE A 96 11.04 17.17 -10.99
N HIS A 97 12.09 16.89 -11.77
CA HIS A 97 12.47 17.73 -12.93
C HIS A 97 11.69 17.40 -14.20
N TYR A 98 10.79 16.42 -14.15
CA TYR A 98 10.00 15.95 -15.28
C TYR A 98 8.51 16.01 -14.95
N PRO A 99 7.60 15.98 -15.95
CA PRO A 99 6.17 16.08 -15.72
C PRO A 99 5.57 14.75 -15.24
N TYR A 100 6.07 14.23 -14.12
CA TYR A 100 5.53 13.04 -13.45
C TYR A 100 4.82 13.44 -12.17
N ASP A 101 3.63 12.89 -11.96
CA ASP A 101 2.85 13.11 -10.74
C ASP A 101 3.25 12.10 -9.65
N ARG A 102 3.73 10.92 -10.07
CA ARG A 102 4.09 9.80 -9.20
C ARG A 102 5.40 9.15 -9.62
N LEU A 103 6.18 8.76 -8.62
CA LEU A 103 7.33 7.87 -8.76
C LEU A 103 7.04 6.56 -8.02
N ILE A 104 7.08 5.44 -8.74
CA ILE A 104 7.09 4.10 -8.13
C ILE A 104 8.52 3.58 -8.17
N MET A 105 9.07 3.22 -7.02
CA MET A 105 10.35 2.52 -6.92
C MET A 105 10.10 1.09 -6.49
N PHE A 106 10.55 0.12 -7.30
CA PHE A 106 10.47 -1.29 -6.94
C PHE A 106 11.84 -1.83 -6.53
N ALA A 107 11.93 -2.44 -5.35
CA ALA A 107 13.13 -3.11 -4.87
C ALA A 107 12.76 -4.51 -4.34
N PRO A 108 13.28 -5.59 -4.96
CA PRO A 108 13.00 -6.96 -4.51
C PRO A 108 13.35 -7.20 -3.04
N VAL A 109 14.52 -6.70 -2.63
CA VAL A 109 15.10 -6.82 -1.28
C VAL A 109 14.67 -5.71 -0.33
N GLY A 110 13.79 -4.81 -0.79
CA GLY A 110 13.21 -3.73 0.00
C GLY A 110 14.11 -2.52 0.20
N PHE A 111 13.68 -1.66 1.13
CA PHE A 111 14.27 -0.35 1.41
C PHE A 111 14.63 -0.24 2.89
N THR A 112 15.64 0.57 3.19
CA THR A 112 15.99 0.90 4.57
C THR A 112 14.89 1.74 5.24
N ALA A 113 14.82 1.71 6.58
CA ALA A 113 13.83 2.49 7.34
C ALA A 113 13.92 4.01 7.09
N SER A 114 15.11 4.51 6.76
CA SER A 114 15.36 5.89 6.34
C SER A 114 14.61 6.27 5.06
N CYS A 115 14.55 5.39 4.06
CA CYS A 115 13.79 5.62 2.83
C CYS A 115 12.30 5.89 3.10
N TYR A 116 11.68 5.07 3.96
CA TYR A 116 10.27 5.25 4.33
C TYR A 116 10.02 6.56 5.09
N ARG A 117 10.97 6.98 5.94
CA ARG A 117 10.90 8.30 6.58
C ARG A 117 10.99 9.39 5.54
N PHE A 118 12.01 9.36 4.67
CA PHE A 118 12.24 10.35 3.62
C PHE A 118 11.00 10.57 2.74
N VAL A 119 10.40 9.51 2.19
CA VAL A 119 9.24 9.65 1.28
C VAL A 119 8.01 10.24 1.97
N ASN A 120 7.83 10.02 3.28
CA ASN A 120 6.71 10.58 4.04
C ASN A 120 6.81 12.09 4.30
N ILE A 121 8.01 12.68 4.17
CA ILE A 121 8.26 14.12 4.38
C ILE A 121 8.47 14.86 3.05
N THR A 122 8.49 14.15 1.92
CA THR A 122 8.80 14.76 0.62
C THR A 122 7.52 15.16 -0.12
N ASP A 123 7.40 16.45 -0.46
CA ASP A 123 6.39 17.08 -1.33
C ASP A 123 7.17 17.82 -2.43
N PRO A 124 6.84 17.78 -3.75
CA PRO A 124 5.51 17.57 -4.34
C PRO A 124 5.27 16.29 -5.17
N VAL A 125 6.27 15.43 -5.37
CA VAL A 125 6.07 14.18 -6.14
C VAL A 125 5.65 13.07 -5.19
N LYS A 126 4.52 12.42 -5.46
CA LYS A 126 4.09 11.27 -4.68
C LYS A 126 5.00 10.07 -4.95
N VAL A 127 5.68 9.59 -3.91
CA VAL A 127 6.63 8.46 -4.02
C VAL A 127 6.03 7.20 -3.40
N GLU A 128 6.09 6.09 -4.13
CA GLU A 128 5.64 4.77 -3.69
C GLU A 128 6.80 3.79 -3.73
N LEU A 129 7.13 3.23 -2.57
CA LEU A 129 8.16 2.21 -2.42
C LEU A 129 7.48 0.84 -2.42
N LEU A 130 7.79 0.01 -3.42
CA LEU A 130 7.20 -1.31 -3.61
C LEU A 130 8.25 -2.41 -3.47
N THR A 131 7.84 -3.49 -2.82
CA THR A 131 8.58 -4.74 -2.69
C THR A 131 7.81 -5.88 -3.36
N LEU A 132 8.44 -7.05 -3.45
CA LEU A 132 7.75 -8.25 -3.92
C LEU A 132 6.54 -8.61 -3.03
N ASN A 133 6.63 -8.33 -1.72
CA ASN A 133 5.53 -8.57 -0.80
C ASN A 133 4.35 -7.64 -1.07
N ASP A 134 4.59 -6.38 -1.45
CA ASP A 134 3.53 -5.43 -1.78
C ASP A 134 2.76 -5.86 -3.04
N LEU A 135 3.47 -6.37 -4.06
CA LEU A 135 2.85 -6.94 -5.26
C LEU A 135 2.01 -8.18 -4.92
N LYS A 136 2.50 -9.06 -4.05
CA LYS A 136 1.73 -10.21 -3.54
C LYS A 136 0.47 -9.75 -2.83
N SER A 137 0.57 -8.75 -1.94
CA SER A 137 -0.59 -8.17 -1.25
C SER A 137 -1.59 -7.52 -2.22
N TRP A 138 -1.15 -6.94 -3.34
CA TRP A 138 -2.06 -6.44 -4.38
C TRP A 138 -2.86 -7.56 -5.06
N THR A 139 -2.29 -8.75 -5.27
CA THR A 139 -3.07 -9.88 -5.80
C THR A 139 -4.12 -10.39 -4.83
N SER A 140 -3.88 -10.28 -3.52
CA SER A 140 -4.89 -10.55 -2.50
C SER A 140 -6.01 -9.51 -2.52
N LYS A 141 -5.73 -8.26 -2.94
CA LYS A 141 -6.75 -7.21 -3.13
C LYS A 141 -7.60 -7.41 -4.39
N ILE A 142 -7.11 -8.10 -5.40
CA ILE A 142 -7.92 -8.44 -6.60
C ILE A 142 -9.02 -9.47 -6.27
N GLU A 143 -8.93 -10.20 -5.15
CA GLU A 143 -10.08 -10.95 -4.60
C GLU A 143 -11.25 -10.04 -4.20
N ILE A 144 -10.98 -8.77 -3.91
CA ILE A 144 -11.91 -7.82 -3.29
C ILE A 144 -12.75 -7.07 -4.33
N GLU A 145 -12.23 -6.85 -5.54
CA GLU A 145 -12.96 -6.10 -6.58
C GLU A 145 -14.14 -6.87 -7.20
N SER A 146 -14.11 -8.22 -7.16
CA SER A 146 -15.24 -9.04 -7.64
C SER A 146 -16.37 -9.22 -6.62
N ASP A 147 -16.14 -8.91 -5.34
CA ASP A 147 -17.09 -9.09 -4.25
C ASP A 147 -17.10 -7.86 -3.33
N PHE A 148 -17.48 -6.70 -3.86
CA PHE A 148 -17.91 -5.58 -3.01
C PHE A 148 -19.26 -5.92 -2.34
N SER A 149 -19.25 -6.83 -1.37
CA SER A 149 -20.27 -6.94 -0.35
C SER A 149 -19.64 -7.49 0.94
N ILE A 150 -19.79 -6.75 2.04
CA ILE A 150 -19.77 -7.28 3.42
C ILE A 150 -18.41 -7.85 3.92
N ASN A 151 -17.41 -8.19 3.09
CA ASN A 151 -16.22 -8.93 3.56
C ASN A 151 -14.99 -8.10 3.99
N ASP A 152 -14.97 -6.79 3.69
CA ASP A 152 -13.80 -5.93 3.99
C ASP A 152 -13.57 -5.71 5.48
N TYR A 153 -14.66 -5.56 6.24
CA TYR A 153 -14.57 -5.45 7.69
C TYR A 153 -14.16 -6.78 8.32
N GLU A 154 -14.63 -7.92 7.81
CA GLU A 154 -14.31 -9.23 8.35
C GLU A 154 -12.83 -9.55 8.18
N ASN A 155 -12.22 -9.16 7.06
CA ASN A 155 -10.79 -9.38 6.80
C ASN A 155 -9.88 -8.48 7.65
N ILE A 156 -10.24 -7.21 7.83
CA ILE A 156 -9.52 -6.31 8.75
C ILE A 156 -9.63 -6.85 10.18
N ILE A 157 -10.84 -7.23 10.60
CA ILE A 157 -11.07 -7.87 11.91
C ILE A 157 -10.22 -9.13 12.03
N LYS A 158 -10.10 -9.94 10.98
CA LYS A 158 -9.32 -11.19 11.02
C LYS A 158 -7.81 -10.96 11.15
N ILE A 159 -7.25 -9.97 10.46
CA ILE A 159 -5.82 -9.61 10.57
C ILE A 159 -5.54 -9.08 11.98
N VAL A 160 -6.33 -8.11 12.41
CA VAL A 160 -6.22 -7.51 13.75
C VAL A 160 -6.38 -8.58 14.83
N SER A 161 -7.39 -9.45 14.71
CA SER A 161 -7.63 -10.55 15.66
C SER A 161 -6.46 -11.53 15.70
N LYS A 162 -5.84 -11.85 14.56
CA LYS A 162 -4.68 -12.74 14.53
C LYS A 162 -3.49 -12.14 15.30
N THR A 163 -3.23 -10.85 15.11
CA THR A 163 -2.18 -10.14 15.86
C THR A 163 -2.49 -10.09 17.36
N PHE A 164 -3.76 -9.88 17.75
CA PHE A 164 -4.18 -9.98 19.15
C PHE A 164 -3.93 -11.39 19.72
N ILE A 165 -4.32 -12.45 19.01
CA ILE A 165 -4.13 -13.83 19.44
C ILE A 165 -2.64 -14.16 19.63
N GLU A 166 -1.78 -13.76 18.70
CA GLU A 166 -0.33 -13.94 18.81
C GLU A 166 0.21 -13.26 20.08
N LYS A 167 -0.25 -12.04 20.38
CA LYS A 167 0.15 -11.31 21.59
C LYS A 167 -0.42 -11.90 22.88
N ILE A 168 -1.63 -12.46 22.86
CA ILE A 168 -2.24 -13.16 24.00
C ILE A 168 -1.53 -14.48 24.31
N ILE A 169 -1.06 -15.19 23.27
CA ILE A 169 -0.27 -16.42 23.43
C ILE A 169 1.08 -16.12 24.07
N GLU A 170 1.71 -15.01 23.69
CA GLU A 170 2.96 -14.53 24.30
C GLU A 170 2.76 -14.04 25.75
N ASP A 171 1.58 -13.49 26.05
CA ASP A 171 1.25 -12.88 27.33
C ASP A 171 -0.25 -13.03 27.61
N SER A 172 -0.63 -13.96 28.49
CA SER A 172 -2.04 -14.24 28.79
C SER A 172 -2.80 -13.06 29.39
N ASP A 173 -2.07 -12.08 29.97
CA ASP A 173 -2.64 -10.86 30.54
C ASP A 173 -2.67 -9.71 29.53
N PHE A 174 -2.27 -9.94 28.27
CA PHE A 174 -2.17 -8.90 27.24
C PHE A 174 -3.46 -8.08 27.10
N LEU A 175 -4.62 -8.74 27.06
CA LEU A 175 -5.90 -8.04 26.96
C LEU A 175 -6.25 -7.22 28.21
N LEU A 176 -5.73 -7.57 29.38
CA LEU A 176 -5.94 -6.81 30.62
C LEU A 176 -5.04 -5.57 30.70
N LYS A 177 -3.98 -5.55 29.89
CA LYS A 177 -3.01 -4.45 29.76
C LYS A 177 -3.43 -3.40 28.74
N ILE A 178 -4.41 -3.72 27.88
CA ILE A 178 -5.02 -2.73 26.99
C ILE A 178 -5.85 -1.79 27.84
N GLU A 179 -5.42 -0.54 27.92
CA GLU A 179 -6.24 0.50 28.52
C GLU A 179 -7.38 0.85 27.57
N TRP A 180 -8.58 1.04 28.12
CA TRP A 180 -9.79 1.40 27.38
C TRP A 180 -9.56 2.57 26.41
N ARG A 181 -8.76 3.56 26.84
CA ARG A 181 -8.41 4.73 26.04
C ARG A 181 -7.50 4.43 24.86
N ASP A 182 -6.67 3.40 24.93
CA ASP A 182 -5.81 2.99 23.82
C ASP A 182 -6.61 2.23 22.76
N LEU A 183 -7.63 1.47 23.17
CA LEU A 183 -8.60 0.90 22.25
C LEU A 183 -9.37 1.99 21.49
N GLU A 184 -9.79 3.05 22.17
CA GLU A 184 -10.48 4.18 21.52
C GLU A 184 -9.60 4.88 20.48
N LYS A 185 -8.32 5.14 20.79
CA LYS A 185 -7.37 5.73 19.83
C LYS A 185 -7.16 4.84 18.62
N MET A 186 -6.99 3.53 18.83
CA MET A 186 -6.81 2.58 17.73
C MET A 186 -8.02 2.58 16.79
N ILE A 187 -9.24 2.58 17.33
CA ILE A 187 -10.46 2.62 16.51
C ILE A 187 -10.60 3.98 15.80
N ALA A 188 -10.16 5.09 16.43
CA ALA A 188 -10.12 6.40 15.78
C ALA A 188 -9.22 6.39 14.53
N GLU A 189 -7.99 5.87 14.66
CA GLU A 189 -7.04 5.75 13.55
C GLU A 189 -7.58 4.89 12.40
N ILE A 190 -8.28 3.79 12.72
CA ILE A 190 -8.93 2.95 11.71
C ILE A 190 -9.97 3.75 10.92
N PHE A 191 -10.83 4.52 11.58
CA PHE A 191 -11.85 5.31 10.89
C PHE A 191 -11.29 6.49 10.09
N GLU A 192 -10.20 7.11 10.55
CA GLU A 192 -9.46 8.11 9.75
C GLU A 192 -8.92 7.48 8.45
N GLY A 193 -8.33 6.29 8.55
CA GLY A 193 -7.88 5.52 7.37
C GLY A 193 -9.02 5.14 6.41
N LEU A 194 -10.26 5.12 6.88
CA LEU A 194 -11.48 4.89 6.08
C LEU A 194 -12.13 6.18 5.56
N ALA A 195 -11.39 7.30 5.57
CA ALA A 195 -11.81 8.61 5.08
C ALA A 195 -12.99 9.26 5.85
N PHE A 196 -13.18 8.88 7.12
CA PHE A 196 -14.01 9.67 8.02
C PHE A 196 -13.18 10.82 8.59
N ASP A 197 -13.84 11.97 8.81
CA ASP A 197 -13.35 12.96 9.75
C ASP A 197 -13.71 12.49 11.16
N VAL A 198 -12.68 12.27 11.99
CA VAL A 198 -12.82 11.59 13.28
C VAL A 198 -12.51 12.55 14.40
N LYS A 199 -13.42 12.65 15.36
CA LYS A 199 -13.19 13.32 16.63
C LYS A 199 -13.27 12.33 17.77
N LEU A 200 -12.11 12.00 18.33
CA LEU A 200 -11.98 11.32 19.61
C LEU A 200 -12.42 12.26 20.73
N THR A 201 -13.43 11.88 21.50
CA THR A 201 -13.96 12.72 22.57
C THR A 201 -13.06 12.67 23.81
N PRO A 202 -13.18 13.65 24.73
CA PRO A 202 -12.46 13.59 26.00
C PRO A 202 -12.80 12.33 26.78
N PRO A 203 -11.83 11.76 27.53
CA PRO A 203 -12.06 10.55 28.32
C PRO A 203 -13.14 10.83 29.39
N SER A 204 -14.27 10.14 29.31
CA SER A 204 -15.39 10.26 30.25
C SER A 204 -15.87 8.87 30.67
N LYS A 205 -16.11 8.66 31.97
CA LYS A 205 -16.58 7.37 32.51
C LYS A 205 -18.09 7.15 32.40
N ASP A 206 -18.87 8.21 32.12
CA ASP A 206 -20.33 8.15 32.10
C ASP A 206 -20.92 8.68 30.79
N VAL A 207 -21.77 7.85 30.18
CA VAL A 207 -22.80 8.14 29.15
C VAL A 207 -22.38 9.16 28.08
N GLY A 208 -21.16 9.02 27.57
CA GLY A 208 -20.58 9.89 26.55
C GLY A 208 -20.08 9.06 25.38
N LYS A 209 -20.19 9.60 24.17
CA LYS A 209 -19.72 8.94 22.95
C LYS A 209 -18.19 8.98 22.95
N ASP A 210 -17.54 7.93 22.48
CA ASP A 210 -16.08 7.86 22.43
C ASP A 210 -15.54 8.48 21.14
N LEU A 211 -16.26 8.26 20.02
CA LEU A 211 -15.94 8.90 18.73
C LEU A 211 -17.15 9.60 18.14
N ILE A 212 -16.87 10.70 17.45
CA ILE A 212 -17.80 11.35 16.52
C ILE A 212 -17.18 11.22 15.13
N LEU A 213 -17.88 10.56 14.22
CA LEU A 213 -17.42 10.37 12.84
C LEU A 213 -18.27 11.21 11.89
N GLU A 214 -17.64 11.91 10.96
CA GLU A 214 -18.33 12.62 9.88
C GLU A 214 -17.80 12.14 8.52
N ILE A 215 -18.71 11.92 7.57
CA ILE A 215 -18.34 11.55 6.20
C ILE A 215 -19.24 12.27 5.20
N ASN A 216 -18.64 12.86 4.18
CA ASN A 216 -19.37 13.46 3.08
C ASN A 216 -19.53 12.45 1.95
N LYS A 217 -20.76 12.01 1.70
CA LYS A 217 -21.08 11.13 0.57
C LYS A 217 -21.99 11.87 -0.39
N ARG A 218 -21.45 12.25 -1.57
CA ARG A 218 -22.17 12.94 -2.65
C ARG A 218 -22.82 14.26 -2.20
N GLY A 219 -22.10 15.06 -1.41
CA GLY A 219 -22.57 16.35 -0.89
C GLY A 219 -23.45 16.25 0.35
N ILE A 220 -23.73 15.05 0.86
CA ILE A 220 -24.52 14.83 2.08
C ILE A 220 -23.57 14.42 3.20
N THR A 221 -23.43 15.27 4.20
CA THR A 221 -22.68 14.96 5.42
C THR A 221 -23.50 14.03 6.31
N LYS A 222 -22.96 12.85 6.62
CA LYS A 222 -23.51 11.93 7.62
C LYS A 222 -22.63 11.97 8.86
N LYS A 223 -23.30 11.98 10.02
CA LYS A 223 -22.66 12.01 11.33
C LYS A 223 -23.01 10.75 12.11
N TYR A 224 -22.00 10.09 12.65
CA TYR A 224 -22.11 8.89 13.47
C TYR A 224 -21.55 9.17 14.86
N LEU A 225 -22.18 8.56 15.86
CA LEU A 225 -21.83 8.69 17.27
C LEU A 225 -21.52 7.28 17.73
N VAL A 226 -20.26 7.02 18.06
CA VAL A 226 -19.74 5.67 18.31
C VAL A 226 -19.38 5.53 19.77
N GLU A 227 -19.83 4.43 20.35
CA GLU A 227 -19.49 3.97 21.69
C GLU A 227 -18.65 2.70 21.56
N ILE A 228 -17.54 2.64 22.27
CA ILE A 228 -16.57 1.57 22.30
C ILE A 228 -16.63 0.93 23.68
N LYS A 229 -16.98 -0.36 23.72
CA LYS A 229 -17.03 -1.12 24.96
C LYS A 229 -15.75 -1.94 25.11
N HIS A 230 -15.03 -1.70 26.20
CA HIS A 230 -13.89 -2.50 26.63
C HIS A 230 -14.35 -3.57 27.63
N TRP A 231 -13.83 -4.80 27.51
CA TRP A 231 -14.14 -5.87 28.46
C TRP A 231 -13.22 -5.74 29.68
N LYS A 232 -13.79 -5.35 30.80
CA LYS A 232 -13.17 -5.44 32.12
C LYS A 232 -14.29 -5.75 33.12
#